data_AF-A0A534KIH2-F1
#
_entry.id   AF-A0A534KIH2-F1
#
_cell.length_a   1.000
_cell.length_b   1.000
_cell.length_c   1.000
_cell.angle_alpha   90.00
_cell.angle_beta   90.00
_cell.angle_gamma   90.00
#
_symmetry.space_group_name_H-M   'P 1'
#
loop_
_entity.id
_entity.type
_entity.pdbx_description
1 polymer ?
#
loop_
_entity_poly.entity_id
_entity_poly.type
_entity_poly.pdbx_seq_one_letter_code
_entity_poly.pdbx_strand_id
1 'polypeptide(L)'
;MSCSGTGAPSFYYIPEGPALPETESSAEQVFQKIVDAIEKRRANEALAVSHLRIEPRWQHVPPFVRGFHRAQAFMEPRNTICIDLRPSEEAILAQMKPKGRYN
;
A
#
# COMPACT_ATOMS: atom_id res chain seq x y z
N MET A 1 -30.23 -15.68 -23.71
CA MET A 1 -28.93 -15.13 -23.27
C MET A 1 -29.22 -14.18 -22.12
N SER A 2 -29.09 -14.64 -20.89
CA SER A 2 -29.30 -13.81 -19.69
C SER A 2 -28.02 -13.87 -18.87
N CYS A 3 -27.33 -12.74 -18.78
CA CYS A 3 -26.35 -12.49 -17.73
C CYS A 3 -26.84 -11.25 -16.98
N SER A 4 -27.75 -11.47 -16.04
CA SER A 4 -28.04 -10.53 -14.95
C SER A 4 -26.87 -10.55 -13.97
N GLY A 5 -26.02 -9.53 -14.01
CA GLY A 5 -24.85 -9.39 -13.15
C GLY A 5 -24.69 -7.98 -12.60
N THR A 6 -25.70 -7.46 -11.91
CA THR A 6 -25.60 -6.24 -11.09
C THR A 6 -24.96 -6.56 -9.73
N GLY A 7 -23.74 -7.09 -9.75
CA GLY A 7 -22.87 -7.12 -8.57
C GLY A 7 -22.03 -5.84 -8.54
N ALA A 8 -21.84 -5.23 -7.37
CA ALA A 8 -20.85 -4.17 -7.23
C ALA A 8 -19.47 -4.69 -7.73
N PRO A 9 -18.67 -3.88 -8.45
CA PRO A 9 -17.40 -4.35 -8.96
C PRO A 9 -16.47 -4.73 -7.81
N SER A 10 -16.10 -6.02 -7.75
CA SER A 10 -15.09 -6.52 -6.82
C SER A 10 -13.69 -6.17 -7.33
N PHE A 11 -12.80 -5.80 -6.41
CA PHE A 11 -11.40 -5.51 -6.70
C PHE A 11 -10.54 -6.00 -5.54
N TYR A 12 -9.28 -6.33 -5.82
CA TYR A 12 -8.32 -6.62 -4.76
C TYR A 12 -7.70 -5.33 -4.25
N TYR A 13 -7.49 -5.27 -2.94
CA TYR A 13 -6.91 -4.11 -2.29
C TYR A 13 -5.77 -4.53 -1.37
N ILE A 14 -4.59 -3.93 -1.59
CA ILE A 14 -3.44 -4.05 -0.68
C ILE A 14 -3.26 -2.70 0.01
N PRO A 15 -3.86 -2.51 1.21
CA PRO A 15 -3.68 -1.28 1.98
C PRO A 15 -2.21 -1.14 2.37
N GLU A 16 -1.69 0.08 2.25
CA GLU A 16 -0.33 0.48 2.65
C GLU A 16 0.84 -0.30 2.01
N GLY A 17 0.57 -1.26 1.15
CA GLY A 17 1.55 -2.20 0.59
C GLY A 17 1.54 -2.28 -0.93
N PRO A 18 2.29 -3.25 -1.50
CA PRO A 18 3.07 -4.25 -0.77
C PRO A 18 4.38 -3.68 -0.20
N ALA A 19 4.83 -4.25 0.92
CA ALA A 19 6.18 -3.99 1.42
C ALA A 19 7.19 -4.72 0.51
N LEU A 20 8.22 -4.00 0.09
CA LEU A 20 9.28 -4.54 -0.77
C LEU A 20 10.62 -4.50 -0.04
N PRO A 21 11.51 -5.47 -0.30
CA PRO A 21 12.91 -5.38 0.08
C PRO A 21 13.60 -4.09 -0.39
N GLU A 22 14.70 -3.73 0.27
CA GLU A 22 15.42 -2.49 -0.02
C GLU A 22 16.17 -2.53 -1.37
N THR A 23 16.70 -3.69 -1.78
CA THR A 23 17.46 -3.77 -3.03
C THR A 23 16.54 -3.94 -4.22
N GLU A 24 16.77 -3.15 -5.28
CA GLU A 24 15.89 -3.12 -6.46
C GLU A 24 15.70 -4.52 -7.09
N SER A 25 16.77 -5.31 -7.20
CA SER A 25 16.70 -6.65 -7.80
C SER A 25 15.87 -7.64 -6.98
N SER A 26 15.90 -7.54 -5.64
CA SER A 26 15.06 -8.39 -4.79
C SER A 26 13.64 -7.85 -4.69
N ALA A 27 13.47 -6.53 -4.72
CA ALA A 27 12.18 -5.86 -4.77
C ALA A 27 11.39 -6.24 -6.03
N GLU A 28 12.03 -6.25 -7.19
CA GLU A 28 11.43 -6.68 -8.45
C GLU A 28 10.98 -8.14 -8.39
N GLN A 29 11.86 -9.04 -7.94
CA GLN A 29 11.52 -10.47 -7.82
C GLN A 29 10.35 -10.72 -6.86
N VAL A 30 10.33 -10.03 -5.72
CA VAL A 30 9.23 -10.14 -4.75
C VAL A 30 7.95 -9.56 -5.33
N PHE A 31 8.01 -8.40 -5.98
CA PHE A 31 6.85 -7.77 -6.61
C PHE A 31 6.23 -8.67 -7.68
N GLN A 32 7.05 -9.25 -8.57
CA GLN A 32 6.57 -10.19 -9.59
C GLN A 32 5.90 -11.41 -8.98
N LYS A 33 6.50 -12.02 -7.95
CA LYS A 33 5.89 -13.16 -7.23
C LYS A 33 4.54 -12.80 -6.60
N ILE A 34 4.39 -11.59 -6.07
CA ILE A 34 3.12 -11.11 -5.52
C ILE A 34 2.07 -10.98 -6.63
N VAL A 35 2.40 -10.33 -7.75
CA VAL A 35 1.47 -10.16 -8.88
C VAL A 35 1.10 -11.51 -9.49
N ASP A 36 2.07 -12.40 -9.72
CA ASP A 36 1.82 -13.75 -10.25
C ASP A 36 0.88 -14.56 -9.34
N ALA A 37 1.07 -14.50 -8.02
CA ALA A 37 0.19 -15.17 -7.07
C ALA A 37 -1.24 -14.61 -7.12
N ILE A 38 -1.38 -13.29 -7.26
CA ILE A 38 -2.68 -12.61 -7.38
C ILE A 38 -3.39 -12.99 -8.68
N GLU A 39 -2.70 -12.93 -9.82
CA GLU A 39 -3.29 -13.30 -11.12
C GLU A 39 -3.64 -14.79 -11.18
N LYS A 40 -2.79 -15.67 -10.63
CA LYS A 40 -3.10 -17.10 -10.49
C LYS A 40 -4.36 -17.31 -9.65
N ARG A 41 -4.51 -16.59 -8.54
CA ARG A 41 -5.73 -16.66 -7.72
C ARG A 41 -6.95 -16.16 -8.49
N ARG A 42 -6.84 -14.99 -9.11
CA ARG A 42 -7.90 -14.35 -9.90
C ARG A 42 -8.45 -15.27 -10.98
N ALA A 43 -7.58 -16.00 -11.68
CA ALA A 43 -7.97 -16.95 -12.72
C ALA A 43 -8.84 -18.13 -12.22
N ASN A 44 -8.85 -18.38 -10.90
CA ASN A 44 -9.60 -19.47 -10.27
C ASN A 44 -10.80 -18.96 -9.43
N GLU A 45 -11.10 -17.67 -9.43
CA GLU A 45 -12.25 -17.13 -8.68
C GLU A 45 -13.56 -17.20 -9.48
N ALA A 46 -14.65 -17.52 -8.78
CA ALA A 46 -15.99 -17.57 -9.38
C ALA A 46 -16.57 -16.17 -9.69
N LEU A 47 -16.09 -15.13 -8.99
CA LEU A 47 -16.50 -13.75 -9.18
C LEU A 47 -15.46 -12.99 -10.02
N ALA A 48 -15.95 -12.11 -10.89
CA ALA A 48 -15.08 -11.26 -11.68
C ALA A 48 -14.41 -10.20 -10.78
N VAL A 49 -13.08 -10.17 -10.79
CA VAL A 49 -12.27 -9.13 -10.15
C VAL A 49 -11.82 -8.13 -11.22
N SER A 50 -12.22 -6.88 -11.03
CA SER A 50 -12.01 -5.80 -12.01
C SER A 50 -10.56 -5.34 -12.08
N HIS A 51 -9.90 -5.14 -10.93
CA HIS A 51 -8.54 -4.64 -10.85
C HIS A 51 -7.87 -4.99 -9.51
N LEU A 52 -6.55 -4.79 -9.47
CA LEU A 52 -5.74 -4.74 -8.25
C LEU A 52 -5.44 -3.27 -7.93
N ARG A 53 -5.74 -2.87 -6.69
CA ARG A 53 -5.35 -1.58 -6.12
C ARG A 53 -4.30 -1.78 -5.04
N ILE A 54 -3.21 -1.03 -5.13
CA ILE A 54 -2.15 -0.99 -4.11
C ILE A 54 -1.95 0.46 -3.65
N GLU A 55 -1.70 0.67 -2.37
CA GLU A 55 -1.43 2.00 -1.80
C GLU A 55 -0.13 2.04 -0.99
N PRO A 56 1.01 1.69 -1.59
CA PRO A 56 2.25 1.51 -0.84
C PRO A 56 2.74 2.80 -0.18
N ARG A 57 3.48 2.63 0.92
CA ARG A 57 4.25 3.69 1.58
C ARG A 57 5.63 3.92 0.95
N TRP A 58 5.85 3.47 -0.29
CA TRP A 58 7.11 3.69 -1.01
C TRP A 58 7.38 5.19 -1.20
N GLN A 59 8.66 5.59 -1.11
CA GLN A 59 9.07 6.98 -1.32
C GLN A 59 8.93 7.40 -2.79
N HIS A 60 9.18 6.47 -3.72
CA HIS A 60 8.99 6.62 -5.15
C HIS A 60 8.42 5.33 -5.74
N VAL A 61 7.78 5.42 -6.91
CA VAL A 61 7.32 4.23 -7.63
C VAL A 61 8.54 3.56 -8.29
N PRO A 62 8.83 2.27 -8.00
CA PRO A 62 9.95 1.58 -8.64
C PRO A 62 9.71 1.37 -10.15
N PRO A 63 10.76 1.35 -11.00
CA PRO A 63 10.63 1.24 -12.46
C PRO A 63 10.00 -0.06 -12.95
N PHE A 64 10.11 -1.13 -12.17
CA PHE A 64 9.51 -2.44 -12.47
C PHE A 64 8.00 -2.49 -12.20
N VAL A 65 7.42 -1.49 -11.53
CA VAL A 65 5.98 -1.41 -11.29
C VAL A 65 5.30 -0.82 -12.53
N ARG A 66 4.86 -1.72 -13.42
CA ARG A 66 4.22 -1.37 -14.71
C ARG A 66 2.78 -1.83 -14.75
N GLY A 67 1.97 -1.22 -15.62
CA GLY A 67 0.55 -1.54 -15.78
C GLY A 67 -0.37 -0.95 -14.71
N PHE A 68 0.16 -0.16 -13.77
CA PHE A 68 -0.62 0.57 -12.78
C PHE A 68 -0.88 2.01 -13.24
N HIS A 69 -2.06 2.51 -12.87
CA HIS A 69 -2.41 3.93 -13.01
C HIS A 69 -2.58 4.56 -11.63
N ARG A 70 -2.22 5.84 -11.51
CA ARG A 70 -2.41 6.58 -10.27
C ARG A 70 -3.91 6.74 -9.99
N ALA A 71 -4.34 6.32 -8.80
CA ALA A 71 -5.70 6.54 -8.33
C ALA A 71 -5.96 8.04 -8.08
N GLN A 72 -7.21 8.48 -8.29
CA GLN A 72 -7.62 9.87 -8.08
C GLN A 72 -7.59 10.31 -6.62
N ALA A 73 -7.92 9.39 -5.71
CA ALA A 73 -7.88 9.59 -4.27
C ALA A 73 -7.23 8.37 -3.61
N PHE A 74 -6.71 8.54 -2.40
CA PHE A 74 -6.24 7.45 -1.55
C PHE A 74 -7.36 6.98 -0.63
N MET A 75 -7.41 5.69 -0.35
CA MET A 75 -8.30 5.12 0.66
C MET A 75 -7.67 5.28 2.05
N GLU A 76 -6.34 5.20 2.15
CA GLU A 76 -5.62 5.44 3.40
C GLU A 76 -5.17 6.90 3.58
N PRO A 77 -5.13 7.41 4.82
CA PRO A 77 -4.51 8.69 5.13
C PRO A 77 -3.04 8.73 4.68
N ARG A 78 -2.66 9.71 3.85
CA ARG A 78 -1.29 9.81 3.31
C ARG A 78 -0.32 10.58 4.20
N ASN A 79 -0.84 11.49 5.01
CA ASN A 79 -0.04 12.38 5.84
C ASN A 79 -0.27 12.03 7.31
N THR A 80 0.65 11.26 7.88
CA THR A 80 0.64 10.87 9.29
C THR A 80 1.82 11.54 9.98
N ILE A 81 1.58 12.20 11.12
CA ILE A 81 2.65 12.71 11.96
C ILE A 81 3.19 11.52 12.77
N CYS A 82 4.44 11.12 12.52
CA CYS A 82 5.11 10.05 13.24
C CYS A 82 6.05 10.64 14.29
N ILE A 83 6.04 10.08 15.50
CA ILE A 83 6.99 10.41 16.57
C ILE A 83 7.95 9.24 16.72
N ASP A 84 9.26 9.51 16.64
CA ASP A 84 10.29 8.50 16.88
C ASP A 84 10.48 8.31 18.39
N LEU A 85 10.17 7.10 18.87
CA LEU A 85 10.26 6.74 20.29
C LEU A 85 11.58 6.05 20.66
N ARG A 86 12.53 5.92 19.73
CA ARG A 86 13.86 5.33 20.00
C ARG A 86 14.75 6.16 20.93
N PRO A 87 14.71 7.52 20.91
CA PRO A 87 15.48 8.32 21.87
C PRO A 87 15.00 8.15 23.32
N SER A 88 15.76 8.67 24.28
CA SER A 88 15.30 8.70 25.68
C SER A 88 14.10 9.63 25.86
N GLU A 89 13.34 9.44 26.94
CA GLU A 89 12.20 10.28 27.28
C GLU A 89 12.59 11.76 27.35
N GLU A 90 13.71 12.08 28.00
CA GLU A 90 14.22 13.45 28.12
C GLU A 90 14.54 14.05 26.73
N ALA A 91 15.12 13.25 25.84
CA ALA A 91 15.43 13.66 24.48
C ALA A 91 14.17 13.87 23.63
N ILE A 92 13.11 13.09 23.84
CA ILE A 92 11.81 13.28 23.18
C ILE A 92 11.14 14.56 23.71
N LEU A 93 11.08 14.76 25.03
CA LEU A 93 10.51 15.96 25.65
C LEU A 93 11.23 17.23 25.20
N ALA A 94 12.56 17.20 25.05
CA ALA A 94 13.35 18.32 24.56
C ALA A 94 12.94 18.77 23.14
N GLN A 95 12.46 17.86 22.28
CA GLN A 95 12.01 18.16 20.92
C GLN A 95 10.60 18.76 20.87
N MET A 96 9.82 18.67 21.94
CA MET A 96 8.44 19.17 21.98
C MET A 96 8.38 20.70 22.03
N LYS A 97 7.31 21.28 21.46
CA LYS A 97 7.00 22.72 21.66
C LYS A 97 6.71 22.99 23.14
N PRO A 98 7.02 24.20 23.68
CA PRO A 98 6.88 24.50 25.11
C PRO A 98 5.51 24.14 25.72
N LYS A 99 4.40 24.46 25.03
CA LYS A 99 3.05 24.10 25.48
C LYS A 99 2.82 22.59 25.52
N GLY A 100 3.34 21.86 24.54
CA GLY A 100 3.22 20.40 24.50
C GLY A 100 4.07 19.70 25.55
N ARG A 101 5.17 20.33 25.99
CA ARG A 101 6.08 19.76 26.99
C ARG A 101 5.56 19.89 28.42
N TYR A 102 4.84 20.96 28.73
CA TYR A 102 4.32 21.23 30.08
C TYR A 102 2.96 20.56 30.36
N ASN A 103 2.14 20.38 29.33
CA ASN A 103 0.83 19.73 29.42
C ASN A 103 0.96 18.22 29.45
#